data_AF-A0AAP7DES7-F1
#
_entry.id   AF-A0AAP7DES7-F1
#
_cell.length_a   1.000
_cell.length_b   1.000
_cell.length_c   1.000
_cell.angle_alpha   90.00
_cell.angle_beta   90.00
_cell.angle_gamma   90.00
#
_symmetry.space_group_name_H-M   'P 1'
#
loop_
_entity.id
_entity.type
_entity.pdbx_description
1 polymer ?
#
loop_
_entity_poly.entity_id
_entity_poly.type
_entity_poly.pdbx_seq_one_letter_code
_entity_poly.pdbx_strand_id
1 'polypeptide(L)'
;MKNIPIKTEAELAEIAEVFFTSQNWKLYPEVVIDLFGGRPDFVGVKNQSLCQAVECKLSLSYPLIEQLARWQIDAESRREWKKKHHFKGEIAVPHLLVAFTVWNSKSLTNMKKLLLNQYRIGVYGVSKYPIRRSSFDGGTNVLVAHENYWTIEHGEYEYEIRMIVAPKLQIGSRQSAHKIINSLKEDMCCTKSGLQGGKADYMTPFKRTMNRVRKVLSDGQERHIDRIIQDIKPLGGHHYRADNVAKSSICKFIDKFEIAERSRDVGPWFVITKQK
;
A
#
# COMPACT_ATOMS: atom_id res chain seq x y z
N MET A 1 16.51 16.33 -22.21
CA MET A 1 17.38 15.99 -21.04
C MET A 1 17.66 14.50 -21.06
N LYS A 2 18.81 14.03 -20.54
CA LYS A 2 19.11 12.59 -20.52
C LYS A 2 18.29 11.93 -19.41
N ASN A 3 17.50 10.92 -19.75
CA ASN A 3 16.72 10.13 -18.80
C ASN A 3 17.66 9.36 -17.87
N ILE A 4 17.40 9.41 -16.56
CA ILE A 4 18.12 8.66 -15.53
C ILE A 4 17.31 7.40 -15.21
N PRO A 5 17.93 6.21 -15.16
CA PRO A 5 17.19 5.00 -14.83
C PRO A 5 16.72 5.04 -13.37
N ILE A 6 15.42 4.76 -13.18
CA ILE A 6 14.85 4.38 -11.88
C ILE A 6 15.30 2.95 -11.61
N LYS A 7 15.99 2.73 -10.48
CA LYS A 7 16.70 1.45 -10.23
C LYS A 7 15.95 0.49 -9.32
N THR A 8 15.01 0.98 -8.51
CA THR A 8 14.34 0.18 -7.48
C THR A 8 12.83 0.34 -7.55
N GLU A 9 12.11 -0.72 -7.18
CA GLU A 9 10.65 -0.66 -7.02
C GLU A 9 10.25 0.26 -5.86
N ALA A 10 11.09 0.40 -4.84
CA ALA A 10 10.87 1.31 -3.72
C ALA A 10 10.87 2.78 -4.15
N GLU A 11 11.83 3.19 -4.99
CA GLU A 11 11.84 4.54 -5.57
C GLU A 11 10.59 4.76 -6.43
N LEU A 12 10.22 3.77 -7.24
CA LEU A 12 9.03 3.86 -8.09
C LEU A 12 7.74 3.99 -7.27
N ALA A 13 7.62 3.24 -6.17
CA ALA A 13 6.48 3.27 -5.27
C ALA A 13 6.36 4.61 -4.53
N GLU A 14 7.49 5.20 -4.11
CA GLU A 14 7.53 6.54 -3.51
C GLU A 14 7.00 7.59 -4.49
N ILE A 15 7.42 7.53 -5.75
CA ILE A 15 6.94 8.43 -6.79
C ILE A 15 5.47 8.22 -7.12
N ALA A 16 5.00 6.96 -7.15
CA ALA A 16 3.59 6.66 -7.30
C ALA A 16 2.76 7.24 -6.14
N GLU A 17 3.26 7.13 -4.92
CA GLU A 17 2.63 7.67 -3.72
C GLU A 17 2.45 9.19 -3.81
N VAL A 18 3.53 9.91 -4.12
CA VAL A 18 3.50 11.35 -4.33
C VAL A 18 2.48 11.72 -5.41
N PHE A 19 2.54 11.05 -6.56
CA PHE A 19 1.66 11.31 -7.68
C PHE A 19 0.19 11.12 -7.31
N PHE A 20 -0.21 9.94 -6.83
CA PHE A 20 -1.62 9.68 -6.52
C PHE A 20 -2.12 10.54 -5.35
N THR A 21 -1.29 10.83 -4.36
CA THR A 21 -1.64 11.76 -3.28
C THR A 21 -1.92 13.16 -3.83
N SER A 22 -1.08 13.66 -4.75
CA SER A 22 -1.33 14.94 -5.44
C SER A 22 -2.64 14.95 -6.24
N GLN A 23 -3.11 13.77 -6.67
CA GLN A 23 -4.38 13.57 -7.34
C GLN A 23 -5.55 13.31 -6.36
N ASN A 24 -5.40 13.64 -5.09
CA ASN A 24 -6.37 13.50 -4.01
C ASN A 24 -6.79 12.05 -3.72
N TRP A 25 -5.89 11.09 -3.94
CA TRP A 25 -6.07 9.73 -3.45
C TRP A 25 -5.51 9.58 -2.04
N LYS A 26 -6.31 9.03 -1.12
CA LYS A 26 -5.83 8.52 0.16
C LYS A 26 -5.27 7.11 -0.05
N LEU A 27 -3.97 6.93 0.14
CA LEU A 27 -3.29 5.67 -0.14
C LEU A 27 -3.06 4.83 1.12
N TYR A 28 -3.18 3.53 0.93
CA TYR A 28 -3.00 2.48 1.91
C TYR A 28 -2.00 1.48 1.33
N PRO A 29 -0.72 1.49 1.74
CA PRO A 29 0.29 0.59 1.21
C PRO A 29 0.11 -0.84 1.73
N GLU A 30 0.55 -1.81 0.94
CA GLU A 30 0.79 -3.20 1.36
C GLU A 30 -0.42 -3.82 2.09
N VAL A 31 -1.61 -3.53 1.59
CA VAL A 31 -2.88 -3.89 2.22
C VAL A 31 -3.10 -5.39 2.11
N VAL A 32 -3.29 -6.04 3.25
CA VAL A 32 -3.76 -7.43 3.33
C VAL A 32 -5.17 -7.42 3.87
N ILE A 33 -6.12 -7.86 3.05
CA ILE A 33 -7.54 -7.99 3.38
C ILE A 33 -8.06 -9.37 3.00
N ASP A 34 -9.00 -9.90 3.78
CA ASP A 34 -9.54 -11.26 3.57
C ASP A 34 -10.37 -11.40 2.26
N LEU A 35 -10.60 -10.28 1.58
CA LEU A 35 -11.35 -10.18 0.33
C LEU A 35 -10.52 -10.54 -0.91
N PHE A 36 -9.19 -10.56 -0.81
CA PHE A 36 -8.28 -10.82 -1.94
C PHE A 36 -7.05 -11.62 -1.48
N GLY A 37 -6.68 -12.65 -2.24
CA GLY A 37 -5.56 -13.54 -1.92
C GLY A 37 -4.18 -12.98 -2.28
N GLY A 38 -4.02 -11.65 -2.26
CA GLY A 38 -2.81 -10.95 -2.65
C GLY A 38 -2.62 -9.68 -1.85
N ARG A 39 -1.50 -9.01 -2.10
CA ARG A 39 -1.10 -7.81 -1.39
C ARG A 39 -0.68 -6.76 -2.43
N PRO A 40 -1.58 -5.84 -2.82
CA PRO A 40 -1.22 -4.78 -3.73
C PRO A 40 -0.24 -3.81 -3.08
N ASP A 41 0.64 -3.20 -3.89
CA ASP A 41 1.54 -2.16 -3.42
C ASP A 41 0.76 -1.00 -2.78
N PHE A 42 -0.34 -0.56 -3.42
CA PHE A 42 -1.29 0.37 -2.82
C PHE A 42 -2.75 0.02 -3.09
N VAL A 43 -3.60 0.30 -2.11
CA VAL A 43 -5.02 0.56 -2.31
C VAL A 43 -5.26 2.06 -2.13
N GLY A 44 -5.87 2.71 -3.12
CA GLY A 44 -6.23 4.12 -3.06
C GLY A 44 -7.73 4.32 -2.89
N VAL A 45 -8.12 5.28 -2.05
CA VAL A 45 -9.51 5.73 -1.89
C VAL A 45 -9.62 7.20 -2.25
N LYS A 46 -10.59 7.57 -3.09
CA LYS A 46 -10.88 8.96 -3.46
C LYS A 46 -12.36 9.26 -3.23
N ASN A 47 -12.63 10.43 -2.63
CA ASN A 47 -13.98 10.88 -2.29
C ASN A 47 -14.81 9.81 -1.52
N GLN A 48 -14.14 9.03 -0.66
CA GLN A 48 -14.73 7.95 0.16
C GLN A 48 -15.46 6.84 -0.60
N SER A 49 -15.45 6.85 -1.93
CA SER A 49 -16.32 6.00 -2.75
C SER A 49 -15.57 5.34 -3.91
N LEU A 50 -14.57 6.01 -4.49
CA LEU A 50 -13.75 5.44 -5.54
C LEU A 50 -12.58 4.66 -4.93
N CYS A 51 -12.29 3.48 -5.47
CA CYS A 51 -11.29 2.55 -4.95
C CYS A 51 -10.39 2.10 -6.10
N GLN A 52 -9.08 2.18 -5.94
CA GLN A 52 -8.13 1.65 -6.92
C GLN A 52 -7.14 0.70 -6.25
N ALA A 53 -6.69 -0.31 -6.97
CA ALA A 53 -5.50 -1.07 -6.62
C ALA A 53 -4.37 -0.67 -7.59
N VAL A 54 -3.20 -0.39 -7.05
CA VAL A 54 -2.00 0.02 -7.79
C VAL A 54 -0.89 -0.99 -7.53
N GLU A 55 -0.24 -1.43 -8.60
CA GLU A 55 0.97 -2.25 -8.55
C GLU A 55 2.11 -1.52 -9.26
N CYS A 56 3.26 -1.44 -8.60
CA CYS A 56 4.45 -0.73 -9.02
C CYS A 56 5.53 -1.72 -9.46
N LYS A 57 5.92 -1.69 -10.74
CA LYS A 57 7.01 -2.54 -11.27
C LYS A 57 7.89 -1.79 -12.23
N LEU A 58 9.19 -2.08 -12.19
CA LEU A 58 10.16 -1.47 -13.11
C LEU A 58 9.82 -1.70 -14.59
N SER A 59 9.05 -2.73 -14.91
CA SER A 59 8.56 -2.96 -16.27
C SER A 59 7.13 -3.50 -16.29
N LEU A 60 6.39 -3.16 -17.35
CA LEU A 60 5.09 -3.76 -17.63
C LEU A 60 5.26 -5.18 -18.17
N SER A 61 5.38 -6.15 -17.28
CA SER A 61 5.56 -7.57 -17.59
C SER A 61 4.22 -8.34 -17.57
N TYR A 62 4.19 -9.56 -18.12
CA TYR A 62 3.01 -10.43 -17.99
C TYR A 62 2.70 -10.79 -16.53
N PRO A 63 3.68 -11.11 -15.66
CA PRO A 63 3.43 -11.29 -14.23
C PRO A 63 2.73 -10.10 -13.56
N LEU A 64 3.09 -8.87 -13.90
CA LEU A 64 2.39 -7.68 -13.39
C LEU A 64 0.94 -7.62 -13.86
N ILE A 65 0.70 -7.88 -15.14
CA ILE A 65 -0.66 -7.90 -15.71
C ILE A 65 -1.51 -8.99 -15.02
N GLU A 66 -0.92 -10.17 -14.78
CA GLU A 66 -1.56 -11.27 -14.06
C GLU A 66 -1.91 -10.87 -12.62
N GLN A 67 -0.97 -10.27 -11.88
CA GLN A 67 -1.20 -9.78 -10.52
C GLN A 67 -2.43 -8.87 -10.43
N LEU A 68 -2.56 -7.93 -11.36
CA LEU A 68 -3.73 -7.04 -11.43
C LEU A 68 -5.00 -7.79 -11.87
N ALA A 69 -4.91 -8.64 -12.90
CA ALA A 69 -6.04 -9.39 -13.43
C ALA A 69 -6.68 -10.35 -12.39
N ARG A 70 -5.88 -10.86 -11.43
CA ARG A 70 -6.36 -11.74 -10.36
C ARG A 70 -7.53 -11.17 -9.57
N TRP A 71 -7.65 -9.84 -9.42
CA TRP A 71 -8.81 -9.23 -8.76
C TRP A 71 -10.14 -9.61 -9.43
N GLN A 72 -10.18 -9.64 -10.77
CA GLN A 72 -11.37 -10.07 -11.51
C GLN A 72 -11.52 -11.57 -11.52
N ILE A 73 -10.43 -12.30 -11.81
CA ILE A 73 -10.43 -13.76 -11.93
C ILE A 73 -10.87 -14.43 -10.61
N ASP A 74 -10.33 -13.97 -9.48
CA ASP A 74 -10.69 -14.47 -8.15
C ASP A 74 -12.16 -14.14 -7.83
N ALA A 75 -12.64 -12.95 -8.20
CA ALA A 75 -14.01 -12.55 -7.98
C ALA A 75 -15.02 -13.37 -8.80
N GLU A 76 -14.71 -13.64 -10.07
CA GLU A 76 -15.52 -14.51 -10.93
C GLU A 76 -15.55 -15.94 -10.40
N SER A 77 -14.37 -16.49 -10.05
CA SER A 77 -14.26 -17.84 -9.45
C SER A 77 -15.09 -17.95 -8.16
N ARG A 78 -15.02 -16.95 -7.27
CA ARG A 78 -15.85 -16.92 -6.04
C ARG A 78 -17.34 -16.78 -6.35
N ARG A 79 -17.75 -16.05 -7.40
CA ARG A 79 -19.16 -15.93 -7.81
C ARG A 79 -19.69 -17.28 -8.28
N GLU A 80 -18.92 -18.01 -9.06
CA GLU A 80 -19.29 -19.36 -9.51
C GLU A 80 -19.41 -20.34 -8.35
N TRP A 81 -18.43 -20.34 -7.44
CA TRP A 81 -18.47 -21.15 -6.23
C TRP A 81 -19.67 -20.81 -5.33
N LYS A 82 -20.04 -19.54 -5.22
CA LYS A 82 -21.24 -19.11 -4.48
C LYS A 82 -22.52 -19.67 -5.10
N LYS A 83 -22.61 -19.72 -6.43
CA LYS A 83 -23.76 -20.31 -7.14
C LYS A 83 -23.82 -21.84 -6.95
N LYS A 84 -22.68 -22.54 -6.99
CA LYS A 84 -22.62 -24.01 -6.97
C LYS A 84 -22.61 -24.63 -5.56
N HIS A 85 -21.99 -23.97 -4.60
CA HIS A 85 -21.65 -24.55 -3.29
C HIS A 85 -22.08 -23.71 -2.10
N HIS A 86 -22.96 -22.71 -2.30
CA HIS A 86 -23.41 -21.79 -1.24
C HIS A 86 -22.26 -21.12 -0.48
N PHE A 87 -21.14 -20.83 -1.17
CA PHE A 87 -19.99 -20.16 -0.57
C PHE A 87 -20.41 -18.84 0.10
N LYS A 88 -20.08 -18.72 1.40
CA LYS A 88 -20.47 -17.58 2.24
C LYS A 88 -19.48 -16.41 2.18
N GLY A 89 -18.29 -16.60 1.60
CA GLY A 89 -17.27 -15.57 1.58
C GLY A 89 -17.66 -14.38 0.71
N GLU A 90 -17.15 -13.22 1.09
CA GLU A 90 -17.38 -11.99 0.36
C GLU A 90 -16.55 -11.91 -0.92
N ILE A 91 -17.10 -11.17 -1.87
CA ILE A 91 -16.51 -10.90 -3.18
C ILE A 91 -16.39 -9.39 -3.29
N ALA A 92 -15.18 -8.93 -3.59
CA ALA A 92 -14.88 -7.52 -3.73
C ALA A 92 -13.87 -7.29 -4.85
N VAL A 93 -14.11 -6.24 -5.65
CA VAL A 93 -13.22 -5.82 -6.73
C VAL A 93 -13.09 -4.30 -6.67
N PRO A 94 -11.88 -3.72 -6.75
CA PRO A 94 -11.68 -2.28 -6.78
C PRO A 94 -12.33 -1.68 -8.03
N HIS A 95 -12.61 -0.39 -8.03
CA HIS A 95 -13.15 0.29 -9.21
C HIS A 95 -12.13 0.34 -10.35
N LEU A 96 -10.86 0.56 -10.03
CA LEU A 96 -9.78 0.72 -10.99
C LEU A 96 -8.62 -0.22 -10.65
N LEU A 97 -7.97 -0.73 -11.70
CA LEU A 97 -6.71 -1.49 -11.61
C LEU A 97 -5.65 -0.69 -12.36
N VAL A 98 -4.51 -0.45 -11.72
CA VAL A 98 -3.48 0.43 -12.24
C VAL A 98 -2.10 -0.21 -12.13
N ALA A 99 -1.39 -0.29 -13.25
CA ALA A 99 0.04 -0.54 -13.28
C ALA A 99 0.79 0.80 -13.30
N PHE A 100 1.75 0.98 -12.40
CA PHE A 100 2.66 2.12 -12.39
C PHE A 100 4.07 1.62 -12.70
N THR A 101 4.65 2.04 -13.82
CA THR A 101 5.86 1.42 -14.37
C THR A 101 6.86 2.44 -14.90
N VAL A 102 8.13 2.06 -15.03
CA VAL A 102 9.10 2.91 -15.73
C VAL A 102 8.71 2.97 -17.21
N TRP A 103 8.66 4.20 -17.75
CA TRP A 103 8.32 4.45 -19.13
C TRP A 103 9.35 3.82 -20.07
N ASN A 104 8.84 3.13 -21.09
CA ASN A 104 9.61 2.59 -22.19
C ASN A 104 9.03 3.13 -23.50
N SER A 105 9.87 3.68 -24.37
CA SER A 105 9.45 4.20 -25.67
C SER A 105 9.01 3.10 -26.66
N LYS A 106 9.27 1.84 -26.36
CA LYS A 106 8.81 0.71 -27.17
C LYS A 106 7.28 0.61 -27.12
N SER A 107 6.68 0.49 -28.30
CA SER A 107 5.24 0.24 -28.44
C SER A 107 4.81 -1.02 -27.68
N LEU A 108 3.64 -0.96 -27.05
CA LEU A 108 3.03 -2.13 -26.41
C LEU A 108 2.76 -3.22 -27.44
N THR A 109 3.13 -4.46 -27.11
CA THR A 109 2.82 -5.62 -27.94
C THR A 109 1.30 -5.79 -28.05
N ASN A 110 0.82 -6.35 -29.18
CA ASN A 110 -0.62 -6.57 -29.39
C ASN A 110 -1.24 -7.44 -28.29
N MET A 111 -0.51 -8.46 -27.83
CA MET A 111 -0.96 -9.30 -26.71
C MET A 111 -1.14 -8.50 -25.41
N LYS A 112 -0.18 -7.63 -25.06
CA LYS A 112 -0.33 -6.76 -23.87
C LYS A 112 -1.53 -5.83 -24.02
N LYS A 113 -1.72 -5.21 -25.18
CA LYS A 113 -2.90 -4.35 -25.44
C LYS A 113 -4.22 -5.10 -25.25
N LEU A 114 -4.30 -6.33 -25.76
CA LEU A 114 -5.48 -7.19 -25.62
C LEU A 114 -5.78 -7.49 -24.14
N LEU A 115 -4.77 -7.95 -23.40
CA LEU A 115 -4.91 -8.28 -21.97
C LEU A 115 -5.28 -7.06 -21.12
N LEU A 116 -4.61 -5.93 -21.32
CA LEU A 116 -4.92 -4.68 -20.60
C LEU A 116 -6.35 -4.22 -20.87
N ASN A 117 -6.83 -4.34 -22.11
CA ASN A 117 -8.20 -3.97 -22.44
C ASN A 117 -9.23 -4.97 -21.86
N GLN A 118 -8.96 -6.28 -21.96
CA GLN A 118 -9.82 -7.33 -21.40
C GLN A 118 -10.01 -7.16 -19.89
N TYR A 119 -8.91 -6.98 -19.16
CA TYR A 119 -8.93 -6.80 -17.70
C TYR A 119 -9.05 -5.34 -17.27
N ARG A 120 -9.28 -4.41 -18.21
CA ARG A 120 -9.58 -3.00 -17.94
C ARG A 120 -8.50 -2.29 -17.10
N ILE A 121 -7.24 -2.70 -17.27
CA ILE A 121 -6.08 -2.21 -16.51
C ILE A 121 -5.56 -0.91 -17.13
N GLY A 122 -5.44 0.13 -16.30
CA GLY A 122 -4.75 1.35 -16.66
C GLY A 122 -3.23 1.22 -16.47
N VAL A 123 -2.46 1.98 -17.25
CA VAL A 123 -1.00 1.97 -17.18
C VAL A 123 -0.48 3.40 -17.15
N TYR A 124 0.34 3.70 -16.15
CA TYR A 124 1.15 4.90 -16.08
C TYR A 124 2.62 4.54 -16.29
N GLY A 125 3.31 5.38 -17.05
CA GLY A 125 4.75 5.29 -17.30
C GLY A 125 5.48 6.48 -16.69
N VAL A 126 6.57 6.24 -15.97
CA VAL A 126 7.39 7.30 -15.37
C VAL A 126 8.79 7.39 -15.98
N SER A 127 9.26 8.60 -16.25
CA SER A 127 10.66 8.90 -16.61
C SER A 127 11.27 9.84 -15.56
N LYS A 128 12.60 9.81 -15.39
CA LYS A 128 13.31 10.58 -14.36
C LYS A 128 14.40 11.45 -14.98
N TYR A 129 14.49 12.70 -14.55
CA TYR A 129 15.44 13.69 -15.03
C TYR A 129 16.07 14.46 -13.87
N PRO A 130 17.32 14.95 -13.98
CA PRO A 130 17.90 15.84 -12.99
C PRO A 130 17.27 17.25 -13.09
N ILE A 131 16.99 17.88 -11.95
CA ILE A 131 16.49 19.26 -11.90
C ILE A 131 17.59 20.23 -12.35
N ARG A 132 17.23 21.25 -13.14
CA ARG A 132 18.17 22.26 -13.67
C ARG A 132 18.13 23.62 -12.96
N ARG A 133 17.22 23.83 -12.00
CA ARG A 133 17.02 25.11 -11.33
C ARG A 133 17.84 25.20 -10.04
N SER A 134 18.50 26.35 -9.83
CA SER A 134 19.36 26.64 -8.68
C SER A 134 18.60 27.00 -7.39
N SER A 135 17.29 27.23 -7.47
CA SER A 135 16.43 27.58 -6.35
C SER A 135 15.47 26.43 -6.05
N PHE A 136 16.00 25.37 -5.44
CA PHE A 136 15.19 24.25 -4.93
C PHE A 136 14.84 24.53 -3.46
N ASP A 137 13.57 24.72 -3.14
CA ASP A 137 13.09 25.00 -1.78
C ASP A 137 12.78 23.72 -0.99
N GLY A 138 13.33 22.58 -1.41
CA GLY A 138 13.22 21.29 -0.72
C GLY A 138 11.83 20.62 -0.76
N GLY A 139 10.81 21.28 -1.32
CA GLY A 139 9.43 20.79 -1.35
C GLY A 139 9.03 20.02 -2.60
N THR A 140 8.07 19.10 -2.46
CA THR A 140 7.42 18.40 -3.57
C THR A 140 6.40 19.31 -4.25
N ASN A 141 6.61 19.63 -5.53
CA ASN A 141 5.70 20.47 -6.31
C ASN A 141 5.23 19.74 -7.57
N VAL A 142 3.91 19.73 -7.83
CA VAL A 142 3.38 19.38 -9.16
C VAL A 142 3.55 20.60 -10.04
N LEU A 143 4.44 20.51 -11.03
CA LEU A 143 4.80 21.65 -11.87
C LEU A 143 3.84 21.85 -13.05
N VAL A 144 3.42 20.74 -13.66
CA VAL A 144 2.58 20.74 -14.86
C VAL A 144 1.62 19.57 -14.79
N ALA A 145 0.35 19.82 -15.11
CA ALA A 145 -0.68 18.80 -15.25
C ALA A 145 -1.46 19.03 -16.56
N HIS A 146 -1.38 18.06 -17.45
CA HIS A 146 -2.23 17.91 -18.65
C HIS A 146 -3.04 16.62 -18.52
N GLU A 147 -4.03 16.40 -19.39
CA GLU A 147 -5.00 15.28 -19.27
C GLU A 147 -4.34 13.90 -19.08
N ASN A 148 -3.22 13.64 -19.76
CA ASN A 148 -2.52 12.35 -19.75
C ASN A 148 -1.03 12.46 -19.40
N TYR A 149 -0.59 13.62 -18.89
CA TYR A 149 0.81 13.91 -18.65
C TYR A 149 0.98 14.81 -17.43
N TRP A 150 1.91 14.45 -16.55
CA TRP A 150 2.23 15.22 -15.35
C TRP A 150 3.75 15.33 -15.19
N THR A 151 4.18 16.43 -14.58
CA THR A 151 5.55 16.63 -14.14
C THR A 151 5.55 16.95 -12.66
N ILE A 152 6.32 16.19 -11.89
CA ILE A 152 6.49 16.40 -10.45
C ILE A 152 7.97 16.56 -10.10
N GLU A 153 8.28 17.44 -9.15
CA GLU A 153 9.60 17.53 -8.54
C GLU A 153 9.61 16.76 -7.22
N HIS A 154 10.61 15.89 -7.02
CA HIS A 154 10.83 15.16 -5.78
C HIS A 154 12.32 14.97 -5.53
N GLY A 155 12.83 15.58 -4.44
CA GLY A 155 14.26 15.67 -4.18
C GLY A 155 14.99 16.39 -5.32
N GLU A 156 16.16 15.89 -5.74
CA GLU A 156 16.96 16.53 -6.81
C GLU A 156 16.49 16.19 -8.24
N TYR A 157 15.29 15.60 -8.37
CA TYR A 157 14.84 15.02 -9.63
C TYR A 157 13.44 15.49 -10.03
N GLU A 158 13.26 15.64 -11.34
CA GLU A 158 11.99 15.85 -12.00
C GLU A 158 11.52 14.51 -12.57
N TYR A 159 10.25 14.16 -12.35
CA TYR A 159 9.64 12.95 -12.85
C TYR A 159 8.51 13.31 -13.82
N GLU A 160 8.58 12.76 -15.03
CA GLU A 160 7.49 12.82 -16.01
C GLU A 160 6.63 11.57 -15.90
N ILE A 161 5.33 11.75 -15.70
CA ILE A 161 4.37 10.66 -15.58
C ILE A 161 3.39 10.75 -16.75
N ARG A 162 3.22 9.65 -17.48
CA ARG A 162 2.35 9.58 -18.67
C ARG A 162 1.30 8.50 -18.49
N MET A 163 0.04 8.83 -18.76
CA MET A 163 -1.00 7.82 -18.88
C MET A 163 -0.90 7.16 -20.25
N ILE A 164 -0.46 5.89 -20.27
CA ILE A 164 -0.29 5.10 -21.49
C ILE A 164 -1.62 4.45 -21.88
N VAL A 165 -2.33 3.93 -20.87
CA VAL A 165 -3.65 3.30 -21.02
C VAL A 165 -4.52 3.82 -19.89
N ALA A 166 -5.69 4.38 -20.22
CA ALA A 166 -6.61 4.87 -19.21
C ALA A 166 -7.24 3.70 -18.42
N PRO A 167 -7.25 3.75 -17.07
CA PRO A 167 -7.94 2.74 -16.28
C PRO A 167 -9.46 2.82 -16.52
N LYS A 168 -10.12 1.67 -16.60
CA LYS A 168 -11.57 1.59 -16.78
C LYS A 168 -12.24 0.97 -15.57
N LEU A 169 -13.51 1.31 -15.36
CA LEU A 169 -14.31 0.71 -14.28
C LEU A 169 -14.39 -0.80 -14.46
N GLN A 170 -13.99 -1.49 -13.39
CA GLN A 170 -14.01 -2.94 -13.25
C GLN A 170 -15.43 -3.49 -13.15
N ILE A 171 -15.68 -4.66 -13.75
CA ILE A 171 -17.02 -5.28 -13.78
C ILE A 171 -17.46 -5.66 -12.36
N GLY A 172 -18.65 -5.23 -11.95
CA GLY A 172 -19.21 -5.47 -10.62
C GLY A 172 -18.55 -4.68 -9.48
N SER A 173 -17.60 -3.79 -9.78
CA SER A 173 -16.93 -2.97 -8.75
C SER A 173 -17.89 -2.01 -8.04
N ARG A 174 -18.84 -1.40 -8.75
CA ARG A 174 -19.87 -0.52 -8.15
C ARG A 174 -20.66 -1.19 -7.02
N GLN A 175 -20.82 -2.51 -7.06
CA GLN A 175 -21.58 -3.28 -6.08
C GLN A 175 -20.71 -3.83 -4.94
N SER A 176 -19.38 -3.69 -5.02
CA SER A 176 -18.49 -4.49 -4.16
C SER A 176 -17.24 -3.77 -3.67
N ALA A 177 -16.79 -2.70 -4.33
CA ALA A 177 -15.60 -1.94 -3.94
C ALA A 177 -15.71 -1.30 -2.55
N HIS A 178 -16.92 -0.95 -2.10
CA HIS A 178 -17.15 -0.44 -0.75
C HIS A 178 -16.70 -1.42 0.34
N LYS A 179 -16.71 -2.73 0.06
CA LYS A 179 -16.22 -3.75 1.00
C LYS A 179 -14.71 -3.66 1.21
N ILE A 180 -13.97 -3.35 0.14
CA ILE A 180 -12.54 -3.06 0.22
C ILE A 180 -12.35 -1.81 1.08
N ILE A 181 -13.03 -0.72 0.75
CA ILE A 181 -12.95 0.56 1.48
C ILE A 181 -13.23 0.35 2.98
N ASN A 182 -14.29 -0.36 3.33
CA ASN A 182 -14.68 -0.64 4.71
C ASN A 182 -13.68 -1.54 5.46
N SER A 183 -12.88 -2.32 4.74
CA SER A 183 -11.83 -3.17 5.31
C SER A 183 -10.53 -2.40 5.58
N LEU A 184 -10.37 -1.21 5.00
CA LEU A 184 -9.20 -0.35 5.21
C LEU A 184 -9.32 0.33 6.57
N LYS A 185 -8.25 0.24 7.36
CA LYS A 185 -8.16 0.89 8.67
C LYS A 185 -7.26 2.12 8.56
N GLU A 186 -7.53 3.16 9.35
CA GLU A 186 -6.71 4.40 9.29
C GLU A 186 -5.23 4.15 9.59
N ASP A 187 -4.94 3.19 10.46
CA ASP A 187 -3.58 2.77 10.79
C ASP A 187 -2.86 2.02 9.65
N MET A 188 -3.54 1.77 8.53
CA MET A 188 -2.95 1.27 7.28
C MET A 188 -2.57 2.41 6.31
N CYS A 189 -2.90 3.67 6.60
CA CYS A 189 -2.68 4.79 5.68
C CYS A 189 -1.25 5.33 5.80
N CYS A 190 -0.61 5.68 4.66
CA CYS A 190 0.69 6.36 4.66
C CYS A 190 0.60 7.80 5.16
N THR A 191 -0.52 8.48 4.88
CA THR A 191 -0.66 9.91 5.14
C THR A 191 -1.39 10.15 6.45
N LYS A 192 -0.63 10.54 7.50
CA LYS A 192 -1.18 11.39 8.55
C LYS A 192 -1.25 12.81 7.98
N SER A 193 -2.41 13.47 8.04
CA SER A 193 -2.56 14.86 7.64
C SER A 193 -1.45 15.72 8.24
N GLY A 194 -0.66 16.42 7.41
CA GLY A 194 0.38 17.36 7.85
C GLY A 194 1.84 16.91 7.73
N LEU A 195 2.15 15.71 7.22
CA LEU A 195 3.55 15.29 6.97
C LEU A 195 3.89 15.31 5.48
N GLN A 196 4.97 15.99 5.10
CA GLN A 196 5.57 15.94 3.76
C GLN A 196 6.08 14.51 3.49
N GLY A 197 5.63 13.93 2.37
CA GLY A 197 6.09 12.63 1.89
C GLY A 197 7.57 12.67 1.56
N GLY A 198 8.34 11.71 2.06
CA GLY A 198 9.79 11.67 1.82
C GLY A 198 10.59 10.71 2.69
N LYS A 199 9.97 10.05 3.68
CA LYS A 199 10.56 8.88 4.31
C LYS A 199 9.54 7.75 4.23
N ALA A 200 9.73 6.88 3.25
CA ALA A 200 8.95 5.67 3.05
C ALA A 200 9.15 4.69 4.23
N ASP A 201 8.55 4.99 5.37
CA ASP A 201 8.45 4.06 6.49
C ASP A 201 7.21 3.18 6.27
N TYR A 202 7.28 2.33 5.23
CA TYR A 202 6.17 1.47 4.79
C TYR A 202 5.45 0.81 5.96
N MET A 203 4.14 0.99 6.07
CA MET A 203 3.34 0.52 7.21
C MET A 203 2.91 -0.94 7.03
N THR A 204 3.79 -1.88 7.38
CA THR A 204 3.51 -3.32 7.29
C THR A 204 2.55 -3.82 8.40
N PRO A 205 1.85 -4.96 8.22
CA PRO A 205 1.08 -5.59 9.31
C PRO A 205 1.91 -5.82 10.58
N PHE A 206 3.20 -6.12 10.39
CA PHE A 206 4.19 -6.21 11.46
C PHE A 206 4.38 -4.88 12.18
N LYS A 207 4.72 -3.80 11.46
CA LYS A 207 4.90 -2.46 12.05
C LYS A 207 3.63 -1.96 12.74
N ARG A 208 2.46 -2.24 12.19
CA ARG A 208 1.16 -1.93 12.84
C ARG A 208 1.00 -2.65 14.16
N THR A 209 1.35 -3.94 14.19
CA THR A 209 1.36 -4.72 15.44
C THR A 209 2.31 -4.10 16.45
N MET A 210 3.54 -3.75 16.05
CA MET A 210 4.51 -3.13 16.96
C MET A 210 4.12 -1.72 17.41
N ASN A 211 3.45 -0.94 16.56
CA ASN A 211 2.94 0.38 16.93
C ASN A 211 1.80 0.29 17.96
N ARG A 212 0.92 -0.73 17.85
CA ARG A 212 -0.09 -1.00 18.89
C ARG A 212 0.55 -1.43 20.20
N VAL A 213 1.58 -2.28 20.14
CA VAL A 213 2.36 -2.69 21.32
C VAL A 213 2.99 -1.48 22.00
N ARG A 214 3.66 -0.59 21.24
CA ARG A 214 4.18 0.70 21.77
C ARG A 214 3.08 1.53 22.42
N LYS A 215 1.92 1.67 21.76
CA LYS A 215 0.79 2.43 22.28
C LYS A 215 0.28 1.86 23.60
N VAL A 216 0.12 0.54 23.72
CA VAL A 216 -0.30 -0.12 24.96
C VAL A 216 0.70 0.10 26.07
N LEU A 217 2.00 0.01 25.79
CA LEU A 217 3.06 0.17 26.80
C LEU A 217 3.35 1.64 27.16
N SER A 218 2.87 2.60 26.36
CA SER A 218 3.21 4.03 26.50
C SER A 218 2.71 4.70 27.79
N ASP A 219 1.78 4.08 28.51
CA ASP A 219 1.32 4.56 29.81
C ASP A 219 2.29 4.22 30.97
N GLY A 220 3.37 3.50 30.68
CA GLY A 220 4.39 3.14 31.65
C GLY A 220 3.96 2.04 32.64
N GLN A 221 2.81 1.40 32.44
CA GLN A 221 2.40 0.29 33.29
C GLN A 221 3.12 -1.00 32.90
N GLU A 222 3.63 -1.71 33.91
CA GLU A 222 4.19 -3.06 33.75
C GLU A 222 3.10 -4.02 33.24
N ARG A 223 3.40 -4.78 32.18
CA ARG A 223 2.48 -5.78 31.61
C ARG A 223 3.18 -7.06 31.25
N HIS A 224 2.51 -8.18 31.52
CA HIS A 224 2.85 -9.48 30.95
C HIS A 224 2.46 -9.55 29.47
N ILE A 225 3.17 -10.34 28.66
CA ILE A 225 2.85 -10.50 27.22
C ILE A 225 1.39 -10.89 26.98
N ASP A 226 0.80 -11.73 27.82
CA ASP A 226 -0.61 -12.12 27.69
C ASP A 226 -1.53 -10.90 27.77
N ARG A 227 -1.22 -9.98 28.68
CA ARG A 227 -1.99 -8.76 28.85
C ARG A 227 -1.77 -7.81 27.68
N ILE A 228 -0.54 -7.68 27.19
CA ILE A 228 -0.23 -6.90 25.99
C ILE A 228 -1.06 -7.40 24.79
N ILE A 229 -1.13 -8.72 24.57
CA ILE A 229 -1.93 -9.31 23.49
C ILE A 229 -3.42 -8.98 23.66
N GLN A 230 -3.96 -9.09 24.88
CA GLN A 230 -5.35 -8.73 25.15
C GLN A 230 -5.62 -7.23 24.90
N ASP A 231 -4.72 -6.36 25.33
CA ASP A 231 -4.87 -4.91 25.24
C ASP A 231 -4.72 -4.40 23.78
N ILE A 232 -3.94 -5.08 22.92
CA ILE A 232 -3.86 -4.71 21.49
C ILE A 232 -5.04 -5.23 20.66
N LYS A 233 -5.81 -6.25 21.11
CA LYS A 233 -7.01 -6.76 20.40
C LYS A 233 -8.04 -5.66 20.07
N PRO A 234 -8.51 -4.84 21.04
CA PRO A 234 -9.44 -3.75 20.73
C PRO A 234 -8.82 -2.67 19.82
N LEU A 235 -7.49 -2.56 19.76
CA LEU A 235 -6.76 -1.65 18.87
C LEU A 235 -6.51 -2.22 17.46
N GLY A 236 -7.12 -3.36 17.12
CA GLY A 236 -6.98 -4.03 15.83
C GLY A 236 -6.11 -5.29 15.84
N GLY A 237 -5.66 -5.74 17.01
CA GLY A 237 -5.00 -7.03 17.23
C GLY A 237 -3.59 -7.13 16.67
N HIS A 238 -3.19 -8.36 16.35
CA HIS A 238 -1.90 -8.69 15.74
C HIS A 238 -2.08 -9.42 14.41
N HIS A 239 -1.06 -9.35 13.55
CA HIS A 239 -1.06 -9.96 12.23
C HIS A 239 -0.76 -11.47 12.20
N TYR A 240 -0.38 -12.08 13.34
CA TYR A 240 -0.08 -13.50 13.41
C TYR A 240 -1.34 -14.37 13.35
N ARG A 241 -1.21 -15.59 12.82
CA ARG A 241 -2.30 -16.58 12.70
C ARG A 241 -2.93 -17.00 14.03
N ALA A 242 -2.17 -16.97 15.13
CA ALA A 242 -2.64 -17.39 16.45
C ALA A 242 -1.93 -16.62 17.57
N ASP A 243 -2.62 -16.44 18.69
CA ASP A 243 -2.12 -15.71 19.87
C ASP A 243 -0.80 -16.31 20.41
N ASN A 244 -0.65 -17.63 20.42
CA ASN A 244 0.57 -18.27 20.91
C ASN A 244 1.79 -17.94 20.03
N VAL A 245 1.60 -17.82 18.72
CA VAL A 245 2.67 -17.38 17.79
C VAL A 245 2.98 -15.91 17.99
N ALA A 246 1.94 -15.10 18.24
CA ALA A 246 2.09 -13.68 18.52
C ALA A 246 2.89 -13.44 19.81
N LYS A 247 2.58 -14.14 20.90
CA LYS A 247 3.28 -14.01 22.19
C LYS A 247 4.77 -14.26 22.04
N SER A 248 5.18 -15.37 21.42
CA SER A 248 6.59 -15.70 21.28
C SER A 248 7.34 -14.73 20.36
N SER A 249 6.68 -14.26 19.29
CA SER A 249 7.29 -13.36 18.31
C SER A 249 7.38 -11.94 18.84
N ILE A 250 6.30 -11.40 19.40
CA ILE A 250 6.23 -10.03 19.90
C ILE A 250 7.23 -9.81 21.04
N CYS A 251 7.38 -10.76 21.97
CA CYS A 251 8.42 -10.69 23.00
C CYS A 251 9.81 -10.42 22.42
N LYS A 252 10.22 -11.22 21.42
CA LYS A 252 11.52 -11.07 20.76
C LYS A 252 11.69 -9.70 20.11
N PHE A 253 10.62 -9.14 19.57
CA PHE A 253 10.65 -7.86 18.89
C PHE A 253 10.55 -6.66 19.83
N ILE A 254 9.92 -6.81 21.01
CA ILE A 254 10.00 -5.79 22.06
C ILE A 254 11.47 -5.63 22.48
N ASP A 255 12.15 -6.74 22.74
CA ASP A 255 13.57 -6.76 23.10
C ASP A 255 14.43 -6.20 21.94
N LYS A 256 14.27 -6.75 20.72
CA LYS A 256 15.10 -6.39 19.56
C LYS A 256 15.00 -4.92 19.14
N PHE A 257 13.83 -4.31 19.29
CA PHE A 257 13.60 -2.92 18.90
C PHE A 257 13.62 -1.96 20.09
N GLU A 258 14.06 -2.43 21.26
CA GLU A 258 14.21 -1.63 22.48
C GLU A 258 12.93 -0.84 22.80
N ILE A 259 11.78 -1.50 22.63
CA ILE A 259 10.46 -0.86 22.82
C ILE A 259 10.15 -0.69 24.29
N ALA A 260 10.55 -1.65 25.12
CA ALA A 260 10.35 -1.69 26.56
C ALA A 260 11.39 -2.63 27.19
N GLU A 261 11.66 -2.43 28.47
CA GLU A 261 12.61 -3.23 29.24
C GLU A 261 11.90 -4.39 29.91
N ARG A 262 12.63 -5.49 30.13
CA ARG A 262 12.15 -6.59 30.96
C ARG A 262 12.22 -6.19 32.42
N SER A 263 11.07 -6.14 33.06
CA SER A 263 10.95 -5.72 34.47
C SER A 263 11.20 -6.85 35.47
N ARG A 264 11.24 -8.11 35.02
CA ARG A 264 11.42 -9.29 35.86
C ARG A 264 12.39 -10.28 35.23
N ASP A 265 13.16 -10.96 36.07
CA ASP A 265 14.13 -11.99 35.66
C ASP A 265 13.46 -13.25 35.09
N VAL A 266 12.22 -13.53 35.53
CA VAL A 266 11.45 -14.70 35.11
C VAL A 266 10.14 -14.26 34.45
N GLY A 267 9.93 -14.78 33.24
CA GLY A 267 8.72 -14.55 32.45
C GLY A 267 8.76 -13.28 31.58
N PRO A 268 7.86 -13.18 30.60
CA PRO A 268 7.81 -12.07 29.65
C PRO A 268 7.01 -10.86 30.19
N TRP A 269 7.59 -10.14 31.14
CA TRP A 269 7.07 -8.89 31.71
C TRP A 269 7.83 -7.68 31.17
N PHE A 270 7.09 -6.64 30.76
CA PHE A 270 7.67 -5.46 30.08
C PHE A 270 7.13 -4.15 30.67
N VAL A 271 8.01 -3.13 30.72
CA VAL A 271 7.67 -1.77 31.13
C VAL A 271 8.48 -0.74 30.33
N ILE A 272 7.88 0.41 30.01
CA ILE A 272 8.64 1.56 29.51
C ILE A 272 9.07 2.38 30.72
N THR A 273 10.34 2.30 31.07
CA THR A 273 11.00 3.26 31.95
C THR A 273 10.96 4.62 31.24
N LYS A 274 10.18 5.56 31.78
CA LYS A 274 10.26 6.96 31.30
C LYS A 274 11.73 7.35 31.32
N GLN A 275 12.28 7.74 30.16
CA GLN A 275 13.59 8.38 30.12
C GLN A 275 13.58 9.50 31.17
N LYS A 276 14.51 9.42 32.12
CA LYS A 276 14.79 10.50 33.07
C LYS A 276 15.25 11.74 32.33
#